data_AF-A0A4U1M5T8-F1
#
_entry.id   AF-A0A4U1M5T8-F1
#
_cell.length_a   1.000
_cell.length_b   1.000
_cell.length_c   1.000
_cell.angle_alpha   90.00
_cell.angle_beta   90.00
_cell.angle_gamma   90.00
#
_symmetry.space_group_name_H-M   'P 1'
#
loop_
_entity.id
_entity.type
_entity.pdbx_description
1 polymer ?
#
loop_
_entity_poly.entity_id
_entity_poly.type
_entity_poly.pdbx_seq_one_letter_code
_entity_poly.pdbx_strand_id
1 'polypeptide(L)'
;MQLCGTTALFFEYHRFILKINWQRHATLDFCDCLYLKYKTLIMKVFKSILVLFALSFFSCELDDGEIVPSPDPNSGLWYNAEKGYILNIKDEKTDLINITNGGCAYYVPNFKPEDFGYRLEQKDSTILLRPSFSSIADIVFTAEETDEFCDVLSMEPNNDPMVNYNYFWNFFNDHYAFFELRSINWEEFSGFEDIVTEANFYDTLAAIVYQFEDGHITITDEANGIEINAGAPKLFTRLNANLSVDNKAANEEELVALIHLKLELIQQKYLSNGFKSSATTNMVYGMINDQIGYLNILEMDGFGTDINNEIAAVGKEMTAALTYLKSLGMSKLIIDTRFNTGGIDQVSVEIASRFTTEQRVGFTKKARLIEGFTPVKTVNFGPKGDEQFTGEIVLLTSPITASAAEVFALCLKDMPNVTLVGEATNGVFSDILEHRLPNGATIGLSNEVYADSKGVVFEGVGIAPLQEEFLVPLLTDDDIQRQVDSGILKTIAILE
;
A
#
# COMPACT_ATOMS: atom_id res chain seq x y z
N MET A 1 16.52 50.05 -16.78
CA MET A 1 15.73 49.51 -17.91
C MET A 1 16.59 48.46 -18.59
N GLN A 2 16.38 47.18 -18.24
CA GLN A 2 15.56 46.19 -18.98
C GLN A 2 16.19 45.85 -20.34
N LEU A 3 16.37 44.61 -20.78
CA LEU A 3 15.95 43.27 -20.36
C LEU A 3 16.90 42.30 -21.10
N CYS A 4 17.39 41.24 -20.44
CA CYS A 4 18.13 40.15 -21.10
C CYS A 4 17.90 38.86 -20.31
N GLY A 5 17.58 37.75 -21.00
CA GLY A 5 17.71 36.40 -20.45
C GLY A 5 16.51 35.47 -20.67
N THR A 6 16.45 34.82 -21.83
CA THR A 6 15.71 33.56 -22.03
C THR A 6 16.48 32.70 -23.03
N THR A 7 17.44 31.91 -22.55
CA THR A 7 18.01 30.71 -23.20
C THR A 7 19.08 30.08 -22.27
N ALA A 8 18.66 29.54 -21.12
CA ALA A 8 19.57 28.88 -20.18
C ALA A 8 18.95 27.69 -19.42
N LEU A 9 17.96 27.01 -19.98
CA LEU A 9 17.23 25.92 -19.30
C LEU A 9 17.22 24.57 -20.05
N PHE A 10 18.04 24.42 -21.10
CA PHE A 10 18.13 23.17 -21.87
C PHE A 10 19.53 22.52 -21.88
N PHE A 11 20.48 23.05 -21.12
CA PHE A 11 21.89 22.59 -21.15
C PHE A 11 22.43 22.00 -19.83
N GLU A 12 21.64 21.92 -18.75
CA GLU A 12 22.06 21.25 -17.50
C GLU A 12 21.60 19.80 -17.38
N TYR A 13 20.52 19.40 -18.06
CA TYR A 13 20.00 18.02 -18.03
C TYR A 13 20.97 16.98 -18.65
N HIS A 14 21.80 17.38 -19.62
CA HIS A 14 22.79 16.49 -20.24
C HIS A 14 24.11 16.37 -19.45
N ARG A 15 24.38 17.22 -18.46
CA ARG A 15 25.66 17.19 -17.73
C ARG A 15 25.70 16.19 -16.58
N PHE A 16 24.54 15.81 -16.03
CA PHE A 16 24.46 14.79 -14.98
C PHE A 16 24.57 13.37 -15.57
N ILE A 17 23.87 13.11 -16.69
CA ILE A 17 23.89 11.81 -17.38
C ILE A 17 25.24 11.52 -18.06
N LEU A 18 25.99 12.54 -18.52
CA LEU A 18 27.26 12.33 -19.23
C LEU A 18 28.51 12.18 -18.34
N LYS A 19 28.39 12.26 -17.01
CA LYS A 19 29.51 11.99 -16.09
C LYS A 19 29.71 10.50 -15.77
N ILE A 20 28.75 9.64 -16.13
CA ILE A 20 28.80 8.19 -15.90
C ILE A 20 28.78 7.50 -17.26
N ASN A 21 29.94 7.47 -17.91
CA ASN A 21 30.12 6.89 -19.24
C ASN A 21 30.42 5.38 -19.10
N TRP A 22 29.39 4.53 -19.11
CA TRP A 22 29.54 3.08 -19.20
C TRP A 22 29.16 2.58 -20.60
N GLN A 23 30.07 1.80 -21.18
CA GLN A 23 29.93 1.19 -22.49
C GLN A 23 28.71 0.27 -22.52
N ARG A 24 27.74 0.62 -23.36
CA ARG A 24 26.52 -0.15 -23.61
C ARG A 24 26.81 -1.40 -24.43
N HIS A 25 26.44 -2.57 -23.90
CA HIS A 25 25.96 -3.68 -24.70
C HIS A 25 24.83 -4.46 -24.00
N ALA A 26 23.64 -4.37 -24.61
CA ALA A 26 22.56 -5.38 -24.69
C ALA A 26 21.95 -5.96 -23.39
N THR A 27 21.10 -5.19 -22.68
CA THR A 27 20.00 -5.70 -21.82
C THR A 27 18.92 -4.60 -21.59
N LEU A 28 18.55 -3.85 -22.63
CA LEU A 28 17.75 -2.62 -22.50
C LEU A 28 16.22 -2.80 -22.37
N ASP A 29 15.66 -4.01 -22.51
CA ASP A 29 14.19 -4.17 -22.50
C ASP A 29 13.56 -4.37 -21.10
N PHE A 30 14.34 -4.69 -20.05
CA PHE A 30 13.80 -5.00 -18.71
C PHE A 30 13.82 -3.80 -17.75
N CYS A 31 14.87 -2.97 -17.80
CA CYS A 31 15.02 -1.81 -16.90
C CYS A 31 14.01 -0.69 -17.22
N ASP A 32 13.68 -0.49 -18.52
CA ASP A 32 12.68 0.48 -18.94
C ASP A 32 11.27 0.12 -18.42
N CYS A 33 10.97 -1.17 -18.20
CA CYS A 33 9.69 -1.62 -17.64
C CYS A 33 9.56 -1.32 -16.14
N LEU A 34 10.66 -1.41 -15.38
CA LEU A 34 10.75 -1.02 -13.97
C LEU A 34 10.72 0.50 -13.79
N TYR A 35 11.36 1.27 -14.68
CA TYR A 35 11.29 2.73 -14.67
C TYR A 35 9.88 3.25 -14.99
N LEU A 36 9.22 2.66 -16.00
CA LEU A 36 7.80 2.94 -16.29
C LEU A 36 6.89 2.49 -15.14
N LYS A 37 7.20 1.38 -14.46
CA LYS A 37 6.46 0.94 -13.26
C LYS A 37 6.65 1.84 -12.05
N TYR A 38 7.86 2.30 -11.72
CA TYR A 38 8.10 3.22 -10.60
C TYR A 38 7.50 4.60 -10.87
N LYS A 39 7.63 5.09 -12.10
CA LYS A 39 6.92 6.30 -12.55
C LYS A 39 5.41 6.10 -12.53
N THR A 40 4.91 4.90 -12.85
CA THR A 40 3.49 4.55 -12.70
C THR A 40 3.10 4.11 -11.30
N LEU A 41 3.99 3.91 -10.33
CA LEU A 41 3.66 3.63 -8.93
C LEU A 41 3.27 4.94 -8.23
N ILE A 42 3.90 6.04 -8.66
CA ILE A 42 3.48 7.43 -8.37
C ILE A 42 2.31 7.87 -9.30
N MET A 43 1.92 7.08 -10.33
CA MET A 43 0.82 7.45 -11.25
C MET A 43 -0.23 6.34 -11.45
N LYS A 44 -0.37 5.38 -10.53
CA LYS A 44 -1.40 4.32 -10.56
C LYS A 44 -2.21 4.36 -9.29
N VAL A 45 -2.99 5.43 -9.19
CA VAL A 45 -4.40 5.29 -8.83
C VAL A 45 -5.16 5.08 -10.16
N PHE A 46 -6.20 4.26 -10.10
CA PHE A 46 -6.68 3.38 -11.17
C PHE A 46 -7.11 4.03 -12.50
N LYS A 47 -6.73 3.39 -13.62
CA LYS A 47 -7.40 3.52 -14.93
C LYS A 47 -8.38 2.37 -15.15
N SER A 48 -9.65 2.69 -15.48
CA SER A 48 -10.49 2.15 -16.58
C SER A 48 -11.98 2.37 -16.27
N ILE A 49 -12.93 2.68 -17.15
CA ILE A 49 -13.05 2.99 -18.59
C ILE A 49 -14.43 3.67 -18.74
N LEU A 50 -14.51 4.77 -19.51
CA LEU A 50 -15.77 5.40 -19.92
C LEU A 50 -16.18 4.80 -21.28
N VAL A 51 -17.38 4.23 -21.40
CA VAL A 51 -17.98 3.87 -22.71
C VAL A 51 -19.32 4.56 -22.86
N LEU A 52 -19.35 5.56 -23.74
CA LEU A 52 -20.54 6.12 -24.36
C LEU A 52 -21.11 5.10 -25.36
N PHE A 53 -22.36 4.68 -25.17
CA PHE A 53 -23.18 4.10 -26.23
C PHE A 53 -24.47 4.90 -26.40
N ALA A 54 -24.53 5.66 -27.50
CA ALA A 54 -25.77 6.12 -28.08
C ALA A 54 -26.25 5.04 -29.07
N LEU A 55 -27.40 4.42 -28.80
CA LEU A 55 -28.10 3.62 -29.78
C LEU A 55 -29.59 3.95 -29.75
N SER A 56 -30.03 4.64 -30.79
CA SER A 56 -31.41 4.66 -31.25
C SER A 56 -31.67 3.42 -32.10
N PHE A 57 -32.55 2.51 -31.66
CA PHE A 57 -33.38 1.68 -32.53
C PHE A 57 -34.73 1.37 -31.86
N PHE A 58 -35.75 1.35 -32.71
CA PHE A 58 -37.18 1.23 -32.45
C PHE A 58 -37.64 -0.17 -31.97
N SER A 59 -38.63 -0.13 -31.07
CA SER A 59 -39.87 -0.95 -31.02
C SER A 59 -39.81 -2.48 -30.98
N CYS A 60 -40.33 -3.06 -29.88
CA CYS A 60 -41.59 -3.82 -29.91
C CYS A 60 -42.12 -3.99 -28.48
N GLU A 61 -43.34 -3.51 -28.22
CA GLU A 61 -44.12 -3.83 -27.03
C GLU A 61 -44.50 -5.32 -27.08
N LEU A 62 -44.10 -6.05 -26.03
CA LEU A 62 -44.78 -7.27 -25.61
C LEU A 62 -45.17 -7.07 -24.15
N ASP A 63 -46.47 -7.12 -23.94
CA ASP A 63 -47.20 -7.04 -22.69
C ASP A 63 -46.99 -8.36 -21.92
N ASP A 64 -45.89 -8.44 -21.17
CA ASP A 64 -45.65 -9.50 -20.19
C ASP A 64 -45.96 -8.92 -18.81
N GLY A 65 -47.02 -9.45 -18.19
CA GLY A 65 -47.56 -8.97 -16.92
C GLY A 65 -46.47 -8.78 -15.86
N GLU A 66 -46.59 -7.69 -15.10
CA GLU A 66 -45.69 -7.31 -14.02
C GLU A 66 -45.39 -8.50 -13.10
N ILE A 67 -44.21 -9.11 -13.30
CA ILE A 67 -43.56 -9.87 -12.25
C ILE A 67 -43.11 -8.81 -11.26
N VAL A 68 -43.91 -8.57 -10.22
CA VAL A 68 -43.41 -7.83 -9.04
C VAL A 68 -42.24 -8.67 -8.51
N PRO A 69 -40.99 -8.20 -8.58
CA PRO A 69 -39.89 -8.95 -8.02
C PRO A 69 -40.19 -9.17 -6.55
N SER A 70 -40.01 -10.41 -6.07
CA SER A 70 -39.97 -10.65 -4.63
C SER A 70 -38.99 -9.65 -4.02
N PRO A 71 -39.32 -8.95 -2.93
CA PRO A 71 -38.38 -8.02 -2.31
C PRO A 71 -37.07 -8.78 -2.07
N ASP A 72 -35.97 -8.19 -2.51
CA ASP A 72 -34.62 -8.74 -2.27
C ASP A 72 -34.50 -8.95 -0.76
N PRO A 73 -34.21 -10.17 -0.28
CA PRO A 73 -34.09 -10.45 1.16
C PRO A 73 -32.99 -9.60 1.84
N ASN A 74 -32.12 -8.96 1.05
CA ASN A 74 -31.10 -8.03 1.50
C ASN A 74 -31.52 -6.55 1.49
N SER A 75 -32.74 -6.21 1.04
CA SER A 75 -33.16 -4.81 0.95
C SER A 75 -33.10 -4.14 2.32
N GLY A 76 -32.45 -2.98 2.38
CA GLY A 76 -32.27 -2.22 3.61
C GLY A 76 -30.93 -1.49 3.69
N LEU A 77 -30.74 -0.80 4.83
CA LEU A 77 -29.47 -0.18 5.20
C LEU A 77 -28.65 -1.13 6.05
N TRP A 78 -27.37 -1.23 5.72
CA TRP A 78 -26.42 -2.08 6.42
C TRP A 78 -25.20 -1.27 6.78
N TYR A 79 -24.90 -1.17 8.06
CA TYR A 79 -23.86 -0.30 8.58
C TYR A 79 -22.63 -1.08 9.03
N ASN A 80 -21.45 -0.59 8.68
CA ASN A 80 -20.18 -1.02 9.24
C ASN A 80 -19.53 0.14 10.02
N ALA A 81 -19.51 -0.02 11.34
CA ALA A 81 -19.03 1.01 12.26
C ALA A 81 -17.50 1.23 12.24
N GLU A 82 -16.72 0.19 11.91
CA GLU A 82 -15.25 0.31 11.88
C GLU A 82 -14.74 1.07 10.65
N LYS A 83 -15.49 1.07 9.55
CA LYS A 83 -15.17 1.77 8.31
C LYS A 83 -16.01 3.03 8.08
N GLY A 84 -17.11 3.22 8.80
CA GLY A 84 -18.05 4.32 8.53
C GLY A 84 -18.74 4.14 7.17
N TYR A 85 -19.13 2.90 6.85
CA TYR A 85 -19.72 2.56 5.55
C TYR A 85 -21.18 2.12 5.70
N ILE A 86 -22.04 2.57 4.79
CA ILE A 86 -23.40 2.06 4.61
C ILE A 86 -23.51 1.38 3.26
N LEU A 87 -24.01 0.14 3.24
CA LEU A 87 -24.57 -0.47 2.04
C LEU A 87 -26.07 -0.19 2.03
N ASN A 88 -26.53 0.53 1.02
CA ASN A 88 -27.94 0.73 0.75
C ASN A 88 -28.36 -0.22 -0.38
N ILE A 89 -29.12 -1.26 -0.04
CA ILE A 89 -29.58 -2.26 -1.01
C ILE A 89 -31.05 -2.01 -1.30
N LYS A 90 -31.37 -1.69 -2.56
CA LYS A 90 -32.73 -1.44 -3.02
C LYS A 90 -32.89 -1.84 -4.48
N ASP A 91 -33.95 -2.57 -4.81
CA ASP A 91 -34.28 -2.97 -6.18
C ASP A 91 -33.09 -3.63 -6.91
N GLU A 92 -32.38 -4.54 -6.22
CA GLU A 92 -31.15 -5.24 -6.68
C GLU A 92 -29.94 -4.32 -6.95
N LYS A 93 -30.03 -3.03 -6.61
CA LYS A 93 -28.90 -2.09 -6.65
C LYS A 93 -28.34 -1.92 -5.25
N THR A 94 -27.02 -1.96 -5.16
CA THR A 94 -26.30 -1.67 -3.91
C THR A 94 -25.54 -0.37 -4.10
N ASP A 95 -25.75 0.61 -3.24
CA ASP A 95 -24.89 1.79 -3.15
C ASP A 95 -23.99 1.68 -1.94
N LEU A 96 -22.72 2.07 -2.08
CA LEU A 96 -21.78 2.20 -0.97
C LEU A 96 -21.61 3.68 -0.63
N ILE A 97 -21.93 4.03 0.61
CA ILE A 97 -21.95 5.40 1.13
C ILE A 97 -20.96 5.49 2.30
N ASN A 98 -20.21 6.57 2.37
CA ASN A 98 -19.35 6.88 3.49
C ASN A 98 -20.06 7.83 4.46
N ILE A 99 -19.96 7.56 5.76
CA ILE A 99 -20.57 8.36 6.81
C ILE A 99 -19.57 8.73 7.89
N THR A 100 -19.77 9.92 8.45
CA THR A 100 -19.06 10.44 9.63
C THR A 100 -20.08 11.19 10.49
N ASN A 101 -19.70 11.57 11.70
CA ASN A 101 -20.48 12.51 12.51
C ASN A 101 -20.67 13.88 11.84
N GLY A 102 -19.86 14.21 10.83
CA GLY A 102 -19.92 15.45 10.05
C GLY A 102 -20.81 15.38 8.81
N GLY A 103 -21.37 14.21 8.50
CA GLY A 103 -22.27 14.00 7.35
C GLY A 103 -21.88 12.81 6.48
N CYS A 104 -22.40 12.78 5.26
CA CYS A 104 -22.30 11.64 4.35
C CYS A 104 -21.71 12.04 3.00
N ALA A 105 -21.10 11.08 2.30
CA ALA A 105 -20.67 11.21 0.91
C ALA A 105 -20.87 9.91 0.12
N TYR A 106 -21.24 10.03 -1.17
CA TYR A 106 -21.30 8.87 -2.06
C TYR A 106 -19.89 8.35 -2.34
N TYR A 107 -19.68 7.05 -2.11
CA TYR A 107 -18.42 6.39 -2.47
C TYR A 107 -18.52 5.74 -3.85
N VAL A 108 -19.39 4.74 -3.99
CA VAL A 108 -19.60 4.00 -5.26
C VAL A 108 -21.11 3.76 -5.48
N PRO A 109 -21.72 4.39 -6.49
CA PRO A 109 -23.09 4.08 -6.89
C PRO A 109 -23.13 2.75 -7.65
N ASN A 110 -24.18 1.95 -7.46
CA ASN A 110 -24.29 0.59 -7.99
C ASN A 110 -23.03 -0.27 -7.71
N PHE A 111 -22.52 -0.15 -6.49
CA PHE A 111 -21.42 -0.93 -5.94
C PHE A 111 -21.63 -2.44 -6.19
N LYS A 112 -20.61 -3.05 -6.79
CA LYS A 112 -20.54 -4.49 -7.04
C LYS A 112 -19.39 -5.06 -6.23
N PRO A 113 -19.66 -5.73 -5.09
CA PRO A 113 -18.63 -6.27 -4.22
C PRO A 113 -17.58 -7.11 -4.96
N GLU A 114 -18.00 -7.85 -5.98
CA GLU A 114 -17.14 -8.73 -6.79
C GLU A 114 -16.04 -7.97 -7.56
N ASP A 115 -16.29 -6.73 -7.97
CA ASP A 115 -15.30 -5.89 -8.67
C ASP A 115 -14.15 -5.49 -7.72
N PHE A 116 -14.43 -5.53 -6.41
CA PHE A 116 -13.47 -5.28 -5.33
C PHE A 116 -12.98 -6.57 -4.67
N GLY A 117 -13.34 -7.72 -5.23
CA GLY A 117 -12.92 -9.03 -4.73
C GLY A 117 -13.71 -9.55 -3.55
N TYR A 118 -14.86 -8.96 -3.23
CA TYR A 118 -15.73 -9.41 -2.15
C TYR A 118 -16.89 -10.25 -2.67
N ARG A 119 -17.38 -11.14 -1.82
CA ARG A 119 -18.67 -11.80 -2.00
C ARG A 119 -19.58 -11.35 -0.87
N LEU A 120 -20.77 -10.92 -1.25
CA LEU A 120 -21.81 -10.60 -0.30
C LEU A 120 -22.47 -11.90 0.16
N GLU A 121 -22.42 -12.17 1.47
CA GLU A 121 -23.12 -13.26 2.12
C GLU A 121 -23.99 -12.72 3.24
N GLN A 122 -25.30 -12.94 3.14
CA GLN A 122 -26.23 -12.57 4.20
C GLN A 122 -26.40 -13.71 5.19
N LYS A 123 -26.37 -13.37 6.47
CA LYS A 123 -26.72 -14.27 7.55
C LYS A 123 -27.49 -13.51 8.63
N ASP A 124 -28.75 -13.86 8.82
CA ASP A 124 -29.64 -13.27 9.82
C ASP A 124 -29.67 -11.73 9.68
N SER A 125 -29.35 -10.98 10.75
CA SER A 125 -29.27 -9.51 10.76
C SER A 125 -27.89 -8.96 10.36
N THR A 126 -27.09 -9.75 9.63
CA THR A 126 -25.74 -9.36 9.19
C THR A 126 -25.53 -9.61 7.71
N ILE A 127 -24.84 -8.68 7.05
CA ILE A 127 -24.24 -8.87 5.73
C ILE A 127 -22.73 -8.96 5.93
N LEU A 128 -22.12 -9.97 5.34
CA LEU A 128 -20.68 -10.15 5.30
C LEU A 128 -20.22 -9.85 3.88
N LEU A 129 -19.37 -8.85 3.72
CA LEU A 129 -18.49 -8.79 2.56
C LEU A 129 -17.30 -9.68 2.89
N ARG A 130 -17.41 -10.95 2.49
CA ARG A 130 -16.33 -11.90 2.61
C ARG A 130 -15.30 -11.59 1.53
N PRO A 131 -14.04 -11.30 1.90
CA PRO A 131 -12.98 -11.24 0.93
C PRO A 131 -12.97 -12.58 0.21
N SER A 132 -12.99 -12.55 -1.12
CA SER A 132 -12.78 -13.78 -1.88
C SER A 132 -11.42 -14.33 -1.47
N PHE A 133 -10.37 -13.49 -1.39
CA PHE A 133 -9.03 -13.86 -0.89
C PHE A 133 -8.12 -12.68 -0.40
N SER A 134 -8.59 -11.43 -0.28
CA SER A 134 -7.73 -10.22 -0.14
C SER A 134 -7.53 -9.68 1.28
N SER A 135 -8.60 -9.44 2.03
CA SER A 135 -8.50 -9.08 3.44
C SER A 135 -8.42 -10.34 4.29
N ILE A 136 -7.63 -10.29 5.36
CA ILE A 136 -7.52 -11.38 6.34
C ILE A 136 -8.82 -11.54 7.16
N ALA A 137 -9.73 -10.56 7.10
CA ALA A 137 -10.98 -10.58 7.85
C ALA A 137 -12.19 -10.14 7.01
N ASP A 138 -13.33 -10.78 7.30
CA ASP A 138 -14.64 -10.35 6.82
C ASP A 138 -14.94 -8.91 7.25
N ILE A 139 -15.48 -8.13 6.31
CA ILE A 139 -16.10 -6.83 6.62
C ILE A 139 -17.56 -7.11 6.97
N VAL A 140 -17.91 -6.83 8.21
CA VAL A 140 -19.23 -7.17 8.77
C VAL A 140 -20.10 -5.92 8.77
N PHE A 141 -21.25 -6.01 8.13
CA PHE A 141 -22.30 -5.01 8.19
C PHE A 141 -23.46 -5.55 9.03
N THR A 142 -24.03 -4.70 9.86
CA THR A 142 -25.21 -5.01 10.67
C THR A 142 -26.42 -4.26 10.12
N ALA A 143 -27.58 -4.91 10.12
CA ALA A 143 -28.82 -4.25 9.72
C ALA A 143 -29.08 -3.02 10.59
N GLU A 144 -29.44 -1.92 9.95
CA GLU A 144 -29.75 -0.65 10.60
C GLU A 144 -31.22 -0.30 10.34
N GLU A 145 -31.96 0.04 11.41
CA GLU A 145 -33.41 0.29 11.32
C GLU A 145 -33.74 1.76 11.05
N THR A 146 -32.75 2.65 11.19
CA THR A 146 -32.95 4.10 11.08
C THR A 146 -32.25 4.68 9.85
N ASP A 147 -32.98 5.51 9.10
CA ASP A 147 -32.41 6.36 8.04
C ASP A 147 -31.78 7.66 8.62
N GLU A 148 -31.59 7.75 9.95
CA GLU A 148 -31.15 8.99 10.63
C GLU A 148 -29.72 9.43 10.26
N PHE A 149 -28.91 8.54 9.69
CA PHE A 149 -27.51 8.84 9.34
C PHE A 149 -27.41 9.84 8.19
N CYS A 150 -28.27 9.70 7.18
CA CYS A 150 -28.31 10.58 6.03
C CYS A 150 -29.74 10.56 5.47
N ASP A 151 -30.26 11.69 4.99
CA ASP A 151 -31.35 11.67 4.01
C ASP A 151 -30.78 11.10 2.68
N VAL A 152 -30.51 9.78 2.65
CA VAL A 152 -29.81 9.00 1.60
C VAL A 152 -30.39 9.24 0.20
N LEU A 153 -31.60 9.79 0.12
CA LEU A 153 -32.38 9.97 -1.09
C LEU A 153 -32.02 11.21 -1.94
N SER A 154 -31.04 12.04 -1.55
CA SER A 154 -30.79 13.32 -2.24
C SER A 154 -29.35 13.87 -2.24
N MET A 155 -28.33 13.03 -2.03
CA MET A 155 -26.96 13.53 -1.93
C MET A 155 -26.37 13.89 -3.31
N GLU A 156 -26.41 15.18 -3.64
CA GLU A 156 -25.69 15.77 -4.77
C GLU A 156 -24.24 16.10 -4.37
N PRO A 157 -23.26 16.03 -5.31
CA PRO A 157 -21.92 16.51 -5.06
C PRO A 157 -21.93 17.94 -4.53
N ASN A 158 -21.12 18.20 -3.49
CA ASN A 158 -21.07 19.49 -2.83
C ASN A 158 -19.65 20.03 -2.82
N ASN A 159 -19.43 21.14 -3.52
CA ASN A 159 -18.13 21.81 -3.62
C ASN A 159 -17.90 22.87 -2.53
N ASP A 160 -18.84 23.04 -1.59
CA ASP A 160 -18.68 23.99 -0.49
C ASP A 160 -17.47 23.59 0.37
N PRO A 161 -16.43 24.44 0.45
CA PRO A 161 -15.19 24.13 1.18
C PRO A 161 -15.44 23.91 2.68
N MET A 162 -16.44 24.56 3.28
CA MET A 162 -16.80 24.37 4.69
C MET A 162 -17.37 22.98 4.95
N VAL A 163 -18.26 22.52 4.07
CA VAL A 163 -18.89 21.18 4.16
C VAL A 163 -17.84 20.08 4.01
N ASN A 164 -16.95 20.23 3.04
CA ASN A 164 -15.87 19.27 2.81
C ASN A 164 -14.85 19.26 3.95
N TYR A 165 -14.52 20.42 4.51
CA TYR A 165 -13.64 20.50 5.67
C TYR A 165 -14.28 19.84 6.90
N ASN A 166 -15.56 20.13 7.17
CA ASN A 166 -16.28 19.50 8.29
C ASN A 166 -16.31 17.98 8.15
N TYR A 167 -16.54 17.46 6.94
CA TYR A 167 -16.47 16.03 6.67
C TYR A 167 -15.07 15.47 6.93
N PHE A 168 -14.03 16.08 6.34
CA PHE A 168 -12.64 15.72 6.57
C PHE A 168 -12.31 15.68 8.07
N TRP A 169 -12.72 16.72 8.81
CA TRP A 169 -12.40 16.82 10.23
C TRP A 169 -13.03 15.67 11.04
N ASN A 170 -14.31 15.38 10.77
CA ASN A 170 -15.04 14.31 11.45
C ASN A 170 -14.56 12.91 11.04
N PHE A 171 -14.19 12.70 9.77
CA PHE A 171 -13.62 11.43 9.32
C PHE A 171 -12.37 11.04 10.13
N PHE A 172 -11.45 11.98 10.31
CA PHE A 172 -10.27 11.79 11.13
C PHE A 172 -10.62 11.61 12.61
N ASN A 173 -11.52 12.44 13.15
CA ASN A 173 -11.97 12.33 14.54
C ASN A 173 -12.54 10.93 14.86
N ASP A 174 -13.38 10.41 13.96
CA ASP A 174 -14.15 9.20 14.15
C ASP A 174 -13.29 7.94 13.95
N HIS A 175 -12.32 7.98 13.03
CA HIS A 175 -11.63 6.78 12.56
C HIS A 175 -10.12 6.76 12.71
N TYR A 176 -9.43 7.88 12.96
CA TYR A 176 -7.97 7.84 13.07
C TYR A 176 -7.50 7.19 14.37
N ALA A 177 -6.59 6.20 14.26
CA ALA A 177 -6.17 5.39 15.40
C ALA A 177 -4.96 5.97 16.16
N PHE A 178 -4.27 6.98 15.63
CA PHE A 178 -2.88 7.28 16.04
C PHE A 178 -2.61 8.73 16.45
N PHE A 179 -3.63 9.51 16.84
CA PHE A 179 -3.42 10.88 17.32
C PHE A 179 -2.40 10.95 18.47
N GLU A 180 -2.57 10.13 19.52
CA GLU A 180 -1.65 10.10 20.66
C GLU A 180 -0.24 9.64 20.25
N LEU A 181 -0.15 8.57 19.46
CA LEU A 181 1.13 8.01 19.00
C LEU A 181 1.94 9.05 18.20
N ARG A 182 1.27 9.84 17.37
CA ARG A 182 1.89 10.88 16.54
C ARG A 182 1.88 12.27 17.18
N SER A 183 1.49 12.36 18.46
CA SER A 183 1.47 13.63 19.22
C SER A 183 0.63 14.73 18.55
N ILE A 184 -0.49 14.37 17.93
CA ILE A 184 -1.40 15.29 17.26
C ILE A 184 -2.53 15.69 18.22
N ASN A 185 -2.67 17.00 18.48
CA ASN A 185 -3.80 17.55 19.21
C ASN A 185 -4.94 17.89 18.24
N TRP A 186 -5.80 16.90 17.93
CA TRP A 186 -6.79 17.02 16.85
C TRP A 186 -7.80 18.16 17.04
N GLU A 187 -8.16 18.46 18.29
CA GLU A 187 -9.10 19.52 18.64
C GLU A 187 -8.63 20.92 18.23
N GLU A 188 -7.32 21.14 18.03
CA GLU A 188 -6.80 22.44 17.56
C GLU A 188 -7.26 22.79 16.14
N PHE A 189 -7.67 21.79 15.36
CA PHE A 189 -8.17 21.98 14.00
C PHE A 189 -9.69 22.08 13.92
N SER A 190 -10.40 22.07 15.05
CA SER A 190 -11.84 22.32 15.10
C SER A 190 -12.14 23.80 14.78
N GLY A 191 -13.26 24.08 14.10
CA GLY A 191 -13.66 25.46 13.77
C GLY A 191 -12.94 26.08 12.56
N PHE A 192 -12.03 25.35 11.92
CA PHE A 192 -11.31 25.82 10.73
C PHE A 192 -12.23 25.89 9.50
N GLU A 193 -13.39 25.22 9.53
CA GLU A 193 -14.41 25.30 8.48
C GLU A 193 -14.74 26.77 8.13
N ASP A 194 -14.79 27.67 9.11
CA ASP A 194 -15.16 29.08 8.92
C ASP A 194 -14.11 29.91 8.16
N ILE A 195 -12.87 29.41 8.05
CA ILE A 195 -11.75 30.11 7.39
C ILE A 195 -11.28 29.42 6.12
N VAL A 196 -11.85 28.25 5.81
CA VAL A 196 -11.52 27.45 4.63
C VAL A 196 -12.37 27.93 3.45
N THR A 197 -11.72 28.12 2.32
CA THR A 197 -12.26 28.68 1.08
C THR A 197 -11.86 27.78 -0.09
N GLU A 198 -12.52 27.92 -1.24
CA GLU A 198 -12.14 27.17 -2.45
C GLU A 198 -10.67 27.37 -2.82
N ALA A 199 -10.11 28.57 -2.57
CA ALA A 199 -8.76 28.92 -2.96
C ALA A 199 -7.65 28.33 -2.07
N ASN A 200 -7.96 27.94 -0.82
CA ASN A 200 -6.98 27.42 0.13
C ASN A 200 -7.33 26.02 0.68
N PHE A 201 -8.37 25.38 0.15
CA PHE A 201 -8.89 24.12 0.68
C PHE A 201 -7.79 23.05 0.79
N TYR A 202 -7.19 22.66 -0.34
CA TYR A 202 -6.17 21.62 -0.36
C TYR A 202 -4.87 22.01 0.36
N ASP A 203 -4.46 23.29 0.28
CA ASP A 203 -3.31 23.79 1.03
C ASP A 203 -3.52 23.68 2.55
N THR A 204 -4.76 23.93 3.02
CA THR A 204 -5.12 23.79 4.43
C THR A 204 -5.09 22.33 4.85
N LEU A 205 -5.71 21.44 4.06
CA LEU A 205 -5.67 20.00 4.36
C LEU A 205 -4.24 19.47 4.38
N ALA A 206 -3.42 19.84 3.39
CA ALA A 206 -2.01 19.47 3.32
C ALA A 206 -1.23 19.91 4.57
N ALA A 207 -1.39 21.18 4.97
CA ALA A 207 -0.71 21.72 6.16
C ALA A 207 -1.10 20.99 7.46
N ILE A 208 -2.34 20.48 7.55
CA ILE A 208 -2.78 19.66 8.67
C ILE A 208 -2.15 18.27 8.59
N VAL A 209 -2.35 17.55 7.47
CA VAL A 209 -1.96 16.13 7.40
C VAL A 209 -0.45 15.93 7.42
N TYR A 210 0.36 16.86 6.90
CA TYR A 210 1.82 16.74 6.96
C TYR A 210 2.38 16.69 8.40
N GLN A 211 1.65 17.17 9.40
CA GLN A 211 2.07 17.06 10.80
C GLN A 211 2.04 15.63 11.33
N PHE A 212 1.26 14.75 10.70
CA PHE A 212 1.11 13.36 11.14
C PHE A 212 2.31 12.50 10.75
N GLU A 213 3.03 12.86 9.69
CA GLU A 213 4.11 12.06 9.11
C GLU A 213 3.69 10.59 8.84
N ASP A 214 2.44 10.39 8.39
CA ASP A 214 1.83 9.09 8.16
C ASP A 214 1.69 8.83 6.65
N GLY A 215 2.41 7.84 6.15
CA GLY A 215 2.40 7.47 4.73
C GLY A 215 1.08 6.88 4.23
N HIS A 216 0.16 6.51 5.13
CA HIS A 216 -1.18 6.03 4.81
C HIS A 216 -2.27 7.09 4.93
N ILE A 217 -1.90 8.33 5.28
CA ILE A 217 -2.77 9.48 5.06
C ILE A 217 -2.53 10.01 3.64
N THR A 218 -3.56 9.89 2.81
CA THR A 218 -3.54 10.34 1.41
C THR A 218 -4.72 11.27 1.12
N ILE A 219 -4.51 12.23 0.23
CA ILE A 219 -5.59 13.06 -0.33
C ILE A 219 -5.37 13.15 -1.83
N THR A 220 -6.36 12.73 -2.62
CA THR A 220 -6.29 12.76 -4.08
C THR A 220 -7.53 13.41 -4.67
N ASP A 221 -7.31 14.27 -5.66
CA ASP A 221 -8.36 14.84 -6.51
C ASP A 221 -7.81 14.98 -7.92
N GLU A 222 -8.08 13.97 -8.75
CA GLU A 222 -7.58 13.90 -10.12
C GLU A 222 -8.06 15.07 -10.98
N ALA A 223 -9.29 15.57 -10.75
CA ALA A 223 -9.87 16.65 -11.52
C ALA A 223 -9.10 17.97 -11.30
N ASN A 224 -8.54 18.14 -10.10
CA ASN A 224 -7.75 19.30 -9.71
C ASN A 224 -6.23 19.04 -9.67
N GLY A 225 -5.79 17.83 -10.03
CA GLY A 225 -4.37 17.45 -10.02
C GLY A 225 -3.75 17.43 -8.63
N ILE A 226 -4.53 17.07 -7.61
CA ILE A 226 -4.08 17.00 -6.22
C ILE A 226 -3.64 15.58 -5.90
N GLU A 227 -2.44 15.47 -5.34
CA GLU A 227 -1.89 14.24 -4.79
C GLU A 227 -1.03 14.60 -3.58
N ILE A 228 -1.51 14.21 -2.39
CA ILE A 228 -0.85 14.48 -1.12
C ILE A 228 -0.64 13.15 -0.40
N ASN A 229 0.59 12.88 0.00
CA ASN A 229 0.93 11.81 0.93
C ASN A 229 1.62 12.40 2.15
N ALA A 230 1.03 12.25 3.34
CA ALA A 230 1.53 12.92 4.54
C ALA A 230 2.88 12.38 5.04
N GLY A 231 3.25 11.16 4.67
CA GLY A 231 4.52 10.52 5.04
C GLY A 231 5.68 10.78 4.08
N ALA A 232 5.41 11.23 2.85
CA ALA A 232 6.43 11.41 1.82
C ALA A 232 7.61 12.32 2.24
N PRO A 233 7.39 13.49 2.90
CA PRO A 233 8.52 14.34 3.33
C PRO A 233 9.47 13.66 4.32
N LYS A 234 8.92 12.86 5.25
CA LYS A 234 9.72 12.10 6.22
C LYS A 234 10.52 11.00 5.53
N LEU A 235 9.90 10.24 4.63
CA LEU A 235 10.56 9.20 3.85
C LEU A 235 11.72 9.80 3.02
N PHE A 236 11.44 10.90 2.32
CA PHE A 236 12.44 11.63 1.54
C PHE A 236 13.63 12.07 2.40
N THR A 237 13.36 12.59 3.60
CA THR A 237 14.41 13.00 4.56
C THR A 237 15.25 11.80 5.03
N ARG A 238 14.60 10.67 5.36
CA ARG A 238 15.28 9.45 5.82
C ARG A 238 16.22 8.89 4.75
N LEU A 239 15.77 8.80 3.50
CA LEU A 239 16.57 8.25 2.41
C LEU A 239 17.74 9.14 2.01
N ASN A 240 17.63 10.46 2.20
CA ASN A 240 18.72 11.41 1.98
C ASN A 240 19.67 11.56 3.19
N ALA A 241 19.38 10.94 4.35
CA ALA A 241 20.10 11.21 5.59
C ALA A 241 21.60 10.84 5.53
N ASN A 242 21.95 9.84 4.72
CA ASN A 242 23.30 9.29 4.62
C ASN A 242 24.03 9.68 3.32
N LEU A 243 23.51 10.68 2.60
CA LEU A 243 24.10 11.23 1.38
C LEU A 243 24.72 12.60 1.63
N SER A 244 25.89 12.84 1.03
CA SER A 244 26.52 14.15 0.97
C SER A 244 25.68 15.15 0.18
N VAL A 245 25.92 16.45 0.39
CA VAL A 245 25.21 17.53 -0.30
C VAL A 245 25.21 17.37 -1.83
N ASP A 246 26.30 16.86 -2.40
CA ASP A 246 26.44 16.66 -3.85
C ASP A 246 25.66 15.44 -4.38
N ASN A 247 25.31 14.48 -3.52
CA ASN A 247 24.63 13.23 -3.88
C ASN A 247 23.18 13.15 -3.39
N LYS A 248 22.72 14.07 -2.53
CA LYS A 248 21.32 14.14 -2.11
C LYS A 248 20.42 14.36 -3.31
N ALA A 249 19.33 13.60 -3.37
CA ALA A 249 18.25 13.89 -4.29
C ALA A 249 17.61 15.22 -3.90
N ALA A 250 17.37 16.09 -4.88
CA ALA A 250 16.71 17.37 -4.68
C ALA A 250 15.17 17.26 -4.66
N ASN A 251 14.62 16.17 -5.21
CA ASN A 251 13.20 15.91 -5.34
C ASN A 251 12.95 14.39 -5.45
N GLU A 252 11.68 13.99 -5.42
CA GLU A 252 11.27 12.58 -5.44
C GLU A 252 11.70 11.84 -6.72
N GLU A 253 11.71 12.51 -7.88
CA GLU A 253 12.13 11.89 -9.15
C GLU A 253 13.61 11.48 -9.12
N GLU A 254 14.48 12.34 -8.58
CA GLU A 254 15.89 12.03 -8.37
C GLU A 254 16.09 10.90 -7.35
N LEU A 255 15.27 10.85 -6.31
CA LEU A 255 15.32 9.80 -5.30
C LEU A 255 14.93 8.44 -5.90
N VAL A 256 13.87 8.40 -6.72
CA VAL A 256 13.47 7.22 -7.48
C VAL A 256 14.58 6.77 -8.42
N ALA A 257 15.30 7.70 -9.06
CA ALA A 257 16.44 7.35 -9.91
C ALA A 257 17.58 6.70 -9.11
N LEU A 258 17.90 7.18 -7.91
CA LEU A 258 18.90 6.55 -7.04
C LEU A 258 18.50 5.14 -6.61
N ILE A 259 17.21 4.95 -6.27
CA ILE A 259 16.65 3.64 -5.93
C ILE A 259 16.75 2.68 -7.11
N HIS A 260 16.44 3.14 -8.33
CA HIS A 260 16.56 2.35 -9.54
C HIS A 260 18.00 1.92 -9.81
N LEU A 261 18.96 2.84 -9.70
CA LEU A 261 20.39 2.53 -9.84
C LEU A 261 20.86 1.48 -8.83
N LYS A 262 20.30 1.48 -7.61
CA LYS A 262 20.57 0.45 -6.59
C LYS A 262 20.08 -0.93 -7.07
N LEU A 263 18.83 -1.02 -7.55
CA LEU A 263 18.26 -2.26 -8.07
C LEU A 263 19.06 -2.81 -9.26
N GLU A 264 19.45 -1.96 -10.21
CA GLU A 264 20.29 -2.33 -11.34
C GLU A 264 21.66 -2.86 -10.89
N LEU A 265 22.29 -2.18 -9.92
CA LEU A 265 23.57 -2.60 -9.35
C LEU A 265 23.47 -4.00 -8.74
N ILE A 266 22.39 -4.29 -8.00
CA ILE A 266 22.16 -5.60 -7.40
C ILE A 266 22.14 -6.68 -8.48
N GLN A 267 21.34 -6.49 -9.53
CA GLN A 267 21.20 -7.46 -10.61
C GLN A 267 22.50 -7.66 -11.38
N GLN A 268 23.20 -6.58 -11.73
CA GLN A 268 24.40 -6.64 -12.56
C GLN A 268 25.61 -7.20 -11.80
N LYS A 269 25.76 -6.84 -10.53
CA LYS A 269 26.96 -7.17 -9.74
C LYS A 269 26.81 -8.44 -8.92
N TYR A 270 25.65 -8.66 -8.31
CA TYR A 270 25.46 -9.75 -7.36
C TYR A 270 24.69 -10.94 -7.97
N LEU A 271 23.95 -10.73 -9.05
CA LEU A 271 23.25 -11.78 -9.79
C LEU A 271 23.82 -12.00 -11.20
N SER A 272 25.11 -11.73 -11.39
CA SER A 272 25.79 -11.77 -12.70
C SER A 272 25.78 -13.16 -13.36
N ASN A 273 25.60 -14.23 -12.57
CA ASN A 273 25.48 -15.61 -13.06
C ASN A 273 24.09 -15.94 -13.60
N GLY A 274 23.19 -14.96 -13.61
CA GLY A 274 21.82 -15.07 -14.09
C GLY A 274 20.80 -15.01 -12.96
N PHE A 275 19.64 -14.45 -13.28
CA PHE A 275 18.48 -14.39 -12.43
C PHE A 275 17.22 -14.70 -13.22
N LYS A 276 16.13 -14.98 -12.50
CA LYS A 276 14.77 -15.09 -13.03
C LYS A 276 13.89 -14.04 -12.37
N SER A 277 12.74 -13.79 -12.99
CA SER A 277 11.68 -13.00 -12.39
C SER A 277 10.37 -13.78 -12.41
N SER A 278 9.42 -13.38 -11.57
CA SER A 278 8.02 -13.79 -11.74
C SER A 278 7.47 -13.26 -13.08
N ALA A 279 6.35 -13.82 -13.53
CA ALA A 279 5.70 -13.38 -14.77
C ALA A 279 5.37 -11.88 -14.77
N THR A 280 5.02 -11.33 -13.60
CA THR A 280 4.66 -9.92 -13.42
C THR A 280 5.83 -9.05 -13.01
N THR A 281 7.04 -9.60 -12.89
CA THR A 281 8.27 -8.92 -12.42
C THR A 281 8.20 -8.37 -10.99
N ASN A 282 7.20 -8.77 -10.20
CA ASN A 282 7.06 -8.40 -8.79
C ASN A 282 7.97 -9.23 -7.86
N MET A 283 8.64 -10.26 -8.39
CA MET A 283 9.73 -10.95 -7.73
C MET A 283 10.92 -11.16 -8.67
N VAL A 284 12.12 -11.06 -8.13
CA VAL A 284 13.39 -11.36 -8.81
C VAL A 284 14.22 -12.28 -7.93
N TYR A 285 14.78 -13.35 -8.51
CA TYR A 285 15.53 -14.33 -7.73
C TYR A 285 16.67 -14.96 -8.51
N GLY A 286 17.76 -15.26 -7.80
CA GLY A 286 18.99 -15.84 -8.36
C GLY A 286 19.97 -16.23 -7.27
N MET A 287 21.15 -16.73 -7.66
CA MET A 287 22.21 -17.12 -6.72
C MET A 287 23.24 -15.99 -6.61
N ILE A 288 23.59 -15.61 -5.39
CA ILE A 288 24.68 -14.66 -5.09
C ILE A 288 26.03 -15.36 -5.21
N ASN A 289 26.10 -16.59 -4.69
CA ASN A 289 27.24 -17.49 -4.78
C ASN A 289 26.73 -18.95 -4.79
N ASP A 290 27.60 -19.94 -4.61
CA ASP A 290 27.25 -21.36 -4.71
C ASP A 290 26.24 -21.84 -3.62
N GLN A 291 26.01 -21.06 -2.56
CA GLN A 291 25.20 -21.48 -1.41
C GLN A 291 24.09 -20.49 -1.04
N ILE A 292 24.29 -19.20 -1.32
CA ILE A 292 23.38 -18.11 -0.94
C ILE A 292 22.46 -17.79 -2.11
N GLY A 293 21.19 -18.13 -1.96
CA GLY A 293 20.12 -17.65 -2.82
C GLY A 293 19.71 -16.22 -2.44
N TYR A 294 19.15 -15.51 -3.40
CA TYR A 294 18.58 -14.18 -3.24
C TYR A 294 17.18 -14.15 -3.82
N LEU A 295 16.24 -13.60 -3.06
CA LEU A 295 14.85 -13.38 -3.42
C LEU A 295 14.48 -11.95 -3.10
N ASN A 296 14.31 -11.12 -4.11
CA ASN A 296 13.76 -9.79 -3.97
C ASN A 296 12.26 -9.82 -4.27
N ILE A 297 11.48 -9.39 -3.28
CA ILE A 297 10.02 -9.25 -3.38
C ILE A 297 9.75 -7.76 -3.51
N LEU A 298 9.33 -7.32 -4.69
CA LEU A 298 9.14 -5.90 -5.02
C LEU A 298 7.75 -5.40 -4.65
N GLU A 299 6.74 -6.25 -4.68
CA GLU A 299 5.35 -5.93 -4.31
C GLU A 299 4.73 -7.09 -3.53
N MET A 300 3.73 -6.80 -2.70
CA MET A 300 2.87 -7.78 -2.03
C MET A 300 1.50 -7.89 -2.73
N ASP A 301 1.44 -7.59 -4.02
CA ASP A 301 0.27 -7.78 -4.87
C ASP A 301 0.67 -7.97 -6.34
N GLY A 302 -0.31 -7.98 -7.24
CA GLY A 302 -0.08 -7.98 -8.68
C GLY A 302 0.56 -9.25 -9.22
N PHE A 303 0.40 -10.38 -8.53
CA PHE A 303 0.80 -11.71 -9.05
C PHE A 303 -0.32 -12.32 -9.90
N GLY A 304 -1.56 -12.04 -9.55
CA GLY A 304 -2.77 -12.46 -10.23
C GLY A 304 -3.15 -11.58 -11.42
N THR A 305 -4.11 -12.05 -12.20
CA THR A 305 -4.83 -11.21 -13.19
C THR A 305 -5.96 -10.42 -12.55
N ASP A 306 -6.44 -10.90 -11.41
CA ASP A 306 -7.46 -10.29 -10.59
C ASP A 306 -7.34 -10.84 -9.16
N ILE A 307 -8.05 -10.20 -8.25
CA ILE A 307 -7.98 -10.49 -6.82
C ILE A 307 -8.40 -11.91 -6.44
N ASN A 308 -9.18 -12.62 -7.29
CA ASN A 308 -9.63 -13.98 -7.00
C ASN A 308 -8.53 -15.02 -7.22
N ASN A 309 -7.50 -14.71 -8.01
CA ASN A 309 -6.40 -15.64 -8.28
C ASN A 309 -5.05 -15.21 -7.69
N GLU A 310 -5.01 -14.07 -6.99
CA GLU A 310 -3.81 -13.48 -6.39
C GLU A 310 -3.02 -14.48 -5.53
N ILE A 311 -3.67 -15.08 -4.53
CA ILE A 311 -3.01 -16.02 -3.60
C ILE A 311 -2.52 -17.29 -4.30
N ALA A 312 -3.31 -17.80 -5.25
CA ALA A 312 -2.90 -18.97 -6.03
C ALA A 312 -1.73 -18.64 -6.97
N ALA A 313 -1.69 -17.43 -7.53
CA ALA A 313 -0.64 -16.97 -8.41
C ALA A 313 0.68 -16.77 -7.66
N VAL A 314 0.68 -16.01 -6.55
CA VAL A 314 1.89 -15.85 -5.73
C VAL A 314 2.38 -17.18 -5.17
N GLY A 315 1.46 -18.09 -4.81
CA GLY A 315 1.81 -19.43 -4.36
C GLY A 315 2.57 -20.26 -5.42
N LYS A 316 2.19 -20.13 -6.71
CA LYS A 316 2.91 -20.78 -7.82
C LYS A 316 4.26 -20.14 -8.10
N GLU A 317 4.33 -18.81 -8.06
CA GLU A 317 5.57 -18.06 -8.28
C GLU A 317 6.59 -18.35 -7.17
N MET A 318 6.15 -18.45 -5.91
CA MET A 318 7.00 -18.86 -4.79
C MET A 318 7.51 -20.30 -4.93
N THR A 319 6.65 -21.24 -5.35
CA THR A 319 7.08 -22.61 -5.65
C THR A 319 8.16 -22.60 -6.74
N ALA A 320 7.94 -21.89 -7.85
CA ALA A 320 8.91 -21.80 -8.94
C ALA A 320 10.25 -21.19 -8.50
N ALA A 321 10.21 -20.11 -7.72
CA ALA A 321 11.39 -19.43 -7.20
C ALA A 321 12.21 -20.35 -6.29
N LEU A 322 11.57 -20.98 -5.30
CA LEU A 322 12.24 -21.84 -4.34
C LEU A 322 12.76 -23.13 -4.99
N THR A 323 11.99 -23.78 -5.88
CA THR A 323 12.46 -24.94 -6.64
C THR A 323 13.70 -24.59 -7.46
N TYR A 324 13.69 -23.44 -8.15
CA TYR A 324 14.84 -22.99 -8.95
C TYR A 324 16.07 -22.76 -8.07
N LEU A 325 15.98 -21.96 -7.01
CA LEU A 325 17.10 -21.70 -6.12
C LEU A 325 17.65 -22.99 -5.48
N LYS A 326 16.78 -23.90 -5.01
CA LYS A 326 17.18 -25.20 -4.47
C LYS A 326 17.91 -26.06 -5.50
N SER A 327 17.43 -26.09 -6.75
CA SER A 327 18.07 -26.84 -7.84
C SER A 327 19.48 -26.35 -8.16
N LEU A 328 19.80 -25.11 -7.80
CA LEU A 328 21.12 -24.51 -7.93
C LEU A 328 21.99 -24.66 -6.68
N GLY A 329 21.52 -25.38 -5.65
CA GLY A 329 22.30 -25.67 -4.44
C GLY A 329 22.09 -24.68 -3.28
N MET A 330 21.07 -23.82 -3.35
CA MET A 330 20.75 -22.90 -2.25
C MET A 330 20.61 -23.63 -0.90
N SER A 331 21.36 -23.16 0.09
CA SER A 331 21.29 -23.61 1.50
C SER A 331 21.07 -22.47 2.49
N LYS A 332 21.28 -21.22 2.04
CA LYS A 332 21.05 -19.97 2.78
C LYS A 332 20.31 -18.98 1.88
N LEU A 333 19.50 -18.09 2.44
CA LEU A 333 18.64 -17.19 1.64
C LEU A 333 18.70 -15.74 2.14
N ILE A 334 18.92 -14.82 1.21
CA ILE A 334 18.65 -13.39 1.41
C ILE A 334 17.25 -13.11 0.86
N ILE A 335 16.38 -12.55 1.70
CA ILE A 335 15.08 -12.01 1.27
C ILE A 335 15.19 -10.49 1.31
N ASP A 336 14.98 -9.83 0.18
CA ASP A 336 15.11 -8.37 0.06
C ASP A 336 13.74 -7.72 -0.18
N THR A 337 13.27 -6.96 0.82
CA THR A 337 12.04 -6.14 0.76
C THR A 337 12.34 -4.65 0.85
N ARG A 338 13.61 -4.22 0.66
CA ARG A 338 14.04 -2.82 0.77
C ARG A 338 13.41 -1.88 -0.25
N PHE A 339 12.71 -2.41 -1.24
CA PHE A 339 12.11 -1.65 -2.34
C PHE A 339 10.59 -1.82 -2.42
N ASN A 340 10.00 -2.49 -1.42
CA ASN A 340 8.62 -2.96 -1.45
C ASN A 340 7.72 -2.06 -0.61
N THR A 341 6.76 -1.40 -1.25
CA THR A 341 5.85 -0.45 -0.58
C THR A 341 4.59 -1.11 -0.02
N GLY A 342 4.43 -2.43 -0.16
CA GLY A 342 3.31 -3.17 0.38
C GLY A 342 2.42 -3.78 -0.70
N GLY A 343 1.11 -3.74 -0.46
CA GLY A 343 0.12 -4.48 -1.24
C GLY A 343 -0.89 -5.15 -0.30
N ILE A 344 -1.07 -6.46 -0.41
CA ILE A 344 -2.12 -7.20 0.28
C ILE A 344 -1.53 -8.04 1.43
N ASP A 345 -2.02 -7.86 2.65
CA ASP A 345 -1.53 -8.60 3.83
C ASP A 345 -1.59 -10.13 3.66
N GLN A 346 -2.63 -10.63 2.99
CA GLN A 346 -2.78 -12.07 2.76
C GLN A 346 -1.69 -12.63 1.84
N VAL A 347 -1.14 -11.83 0.93
CA VAL A 347 0.03 -12.20 0.11
C VAL A 347 1.26 -12.32 1.00
N SER A 348 1.47 -11.37 1.92
CA SER A 348 2.55 -11.43 2.91
C SER A 348 2.48 -12.70 3.77
N VAL A 349 1.28 -13.07 4.22
CA VAL A 349 1.06 -14.32 4.98
C VAL A 349 1.33 -15.57 4.12
N GLU A 350 0.88 -15.59 2.86
CA GLU A 350 1.12 -16.70 1.93
C GLU A 350 2.63 -16.90 1.66
N ILE A 351 3.38 -15.81 1.48
CA ILE A 351 4.83 -15.86 1.29
C ILE A 351 5.54 -16.27 2.59
N ALA A 352 5.18 -15.68 3.74
CA ALA A 352 5.77 -16.01 5.04
C ALA A 352 5.59 -17.49 5.41
N SER A 353 4.48 -18.10 4.98
CA SER A 353 4.17 -19.52 5.17
C SER A 353 5.16 -20.48 4.50
N ARG A 354 6.05 -19.98 3.63
CA ARG A 354 7.15 -20.74 3.01
C ARG A 354 8.37 -20.90 3.91
N PHE A 355 8.47 -20.09 4.97
CA PHE A 355 9.68 -19.95 5.78
C PHE A 355 9.54 -20.44 7.22
N THR A 356 8.42 -21.07 7.58
CA THR A 356 8.16 -21.62 8.93
C THR A 356 7.92 -23.13 8.90
N THR A 357 8.21 -23.81 10.01
CA THR A 357 7.94 -25.24 10.26
C THR A 357 6.74 -25.49 11.18
N GLU A 358 6.21 -24.45 11.81
CA GLU A 358 5.13 -24.56 12.81
C GLU A 358 4.11 -23.43 12.65
N GLN A 359 2.93 -23.63 13.26
CA GLN A 359 1.91 -22.61 13.38
C GLN A 359 2.38 -21.51 14.34
N ARG A 360 2.22 -20.25 13.93
CA ARG A 360 2.64 -19.06 14.67
C ARG A 360 1.54 -18.00 14.64
N VAL A 361 1.50 -17.18 15.69
CA VAL A 361 0.80 -15.90 15.63
C VAL A 361 1.69 -14.97 14.80
N GLY A 362 1.19 -14.52 13.64
CA GLY A 362 1.88 -13.52 12.85
C GLY A 362 1.73 -12.15 13.49
N PHE A 363 0.48 -11.74 13.68
CA PHE A 363 0.15 -10.44 14.27
C PHE A 363 -1.29 -10.41 14.77
N THR A 364 -1.64 -9.32 15.43
CA THR A 364 -3.02 -8.99 15.80
C THR A 364 -3.40 -7.65 15.17
N LYS A 365 -4.68 -7.48 14.84
CA LYS A 365 -5.24 -6.21 14.37
C LYS A 365 -6.56 -5.88 15.05
N LYS A 366 -6.82 -4.59 15.25
CA LYS A 366 -8.11 -4.03 15.70
C LYS A 366 -8.33 -2.69 15.00
N ALA A 367 -9.58 -2.37 14.70
CA ALA A 367 -9.97 -1.12 14.04
C ALA A 367 -10.49 -0.10 15.05
N ARG A 368 -10.23 1.18 14.78
CA ARG A 368 -10.79 2.30 15.54
C ARG A 368 -12.30 2.35 15.33
N LEU A 369 -13.01 2.64 16.42
CA LEU A 369 -14.41 3.05 16.42
C LEU A 369 -14.47 4.48 16.94
N ILE A 370 -15.61 5.17 16.74
CA ILE A 370 -15.88 6.48 17.35
C ILE A 370 -15.49 6.44 18.84
N GLU A 371 -15.97 5.41 19.54
CA GLU A 371 -15.55 5.08 20.90
C GLU A 371 -14.76 3.77 20.96
N GLY A 372 -13.47 3.87 21.25
CA GLY A 372 -12.60 2.73 21.48
C GLY A 372 -12.21 1.97 20.21
N PHE A 373 -12.21 0.65 20.27
CA PHE A 373 -11.73 -0.22 19.19
C PHE A 373 -12.59 -1.48 19.08
N THR A 374 -12.58 -2.09 17.89
CA THR A 374 -13.14 -3.43 17.70
C THR A 374 -12.38 -4.48 18.53
N PRO A 375 -12.98 -5.66 18.78
CA PRO A 375 -12.26 -6.78 19.40
C PRO A 375 -11.00 -7.15 18.60
N VAL A 376 -9.94 -7.49 19.32
CA VAL A 376 -8.66 -7.89 18.72
C VAL A 376 -8.86 -9.16 17.88
N LYS A 377 -8.48 -9.09 16.60
CA LYS A 377 -8.40 -10.24 15.69
C LYS A 377 -6.96 -10.74 15.64
N THR A 378 -6.76 -12.03 15.85
CA THR A 378 -5.45 -12.68 15.75
C THR A 378 -5.28 -13.35 14.40
N VAL A 379 -4.19 -13.03 13.71
CA VAL A 379 -3.81 -13.64 12.43
C VAL A 379 -2.73 -14.68 12.68
N ASN A 380 -3.04 -15.92 12.32
CA ASN A 380 -2.11 -17.04 12.41
C ASN A 380 -1.60 -17.43 11.03
N PHE A 381 -0.39 -17.97 10.97
CA PHE A 381 0.17 -18.56 9.77
C PHE A 381 1.01 -19.79 10.12
N GLY A 382 1.29 -20.63 9.14
CA GLY A 382 2.09 -21.83 9.34
C GLY A 382 2.54 -22.42 8.01
N PRO A 383 3.21 -23.58 8.00
CA PRO A 383 3.80 -24.13 6.78
C PRO A 383 2.71 -24.37 5.72
N LYS A 384 2.87 -23.77 4.53
CA LYS A 384 1.92 -23.90 3.42
C LYS A 384 2.62 -23.85 2.06
N GLY A 385 2.09 -24.59 1.10
CA GLY A 385 2.55 -24.65 -0.30
C GLY A 385 3.52 -25.80 -0.57
N ASP A 386 3.92 -25.97 -1.83
CA ASP A 386 4.67 -27.16 -2.27
C ASP A 386 6.17 -27.13 -1.93
N GLU A 387 6.72 -25.93 -1.68
CA GLU A 387 8.14 -25.72 -1.44
C GLU A 387 8.37 -24.79 -0.25
N GLN A 388 9.21 -25.24 0.69
CA GLN A 388 9.55 -24.53 1.92
C GLN A 388 11.05 -24.33 2.02
N PHE A 389 11.47 -23.23 2.63
CA PHE A 389 12.87 -23.01 2.99
C PHE A 389 12.95 -22.56 4.45
N THR A 390 13.54 -23.40 5.29
CA THR A 390 13.64 -23.14 6.74
C THR A 390 15.09 -23.17 7.21
N GLY A 391 16.03 -22.89 6.30
CA GLY A 391 17.46 -22.70 6.60
C GLY A 391 17.73 -21.29 7.14
N GLU A 392 19.00 -20.90 7.15
CA GLU A 392 19.40 -19.54 7.57
C GLU A 392 18.89 -18.49 6.57
N ILE A 393 18.20 -17.48 7.09
CA ILE A 393 17.60 -16.38 6.32
C ILE A 393 18.14 -15.06 6.84
N VAL A 394 18.49 -14.15 5.93
CA VAL A 394 18.62 -12.72 6.25
C VAL A 394 17.53 -11.95 5.52
N LEU A 395 16.73 -11.19 6.27
CA LEU A 395 15.72 -10.27 5.75
C LEU A 395 16.31 -8.87 5.67
N LEU A 396 16.33 -8.27 4.48
CA LEU A 396 16.77 -6.91 4.23
C LEU A 396 15.57 -5.95 4.20
N THR A 397 15.65 -4.88 5.00
CA THR A 397 14.59 -3.85 5.13
C THR A 397 15.15 -2.44 5.00
N SER A 398 14.30 -1.49 4.60
CA SER A 398 14.67 -0.08 4.42
C SER A 398 13.51 0.85 4.81
N PRO A 399 13.70 2.17 4.81
CA PRO A 399 12.61 3.12 5.01
C PRO A 399 11.47 3.00 3.97
N ILE A 400 11.72 2.38 2.82
CA ILE A 400 10.72 2.15 1.76
C ILE A 400 9.84 0.93 2.08
N THR A 401 10.36 -0.04 2.83
CA THR A 401 9.59 -1.23 3.24
C THR A 401 8.36 -0.79 4.02
N ALA A 402 7.16 -0.91 3.44
CA ALA A 402 5.94 -0.30 3.98
C ALA A 402 4.73 -1.26 3.93
N SER A 403 3.71 -0.99 4.74
CA SER A 403 2.40 -1.66 4.65
C SER A 403 2.49 -3.18 4.72
N ALA A 404 1.88 -3.93 3.80
CA ALA A 404 1.93 -5.38 3.76
C ALA A 404 3.38 -5.94 3.78
N ALA A 405 4.38 -5.21 3.28
CA ALA A 405 5.78 -5.64 3.37
C ALA A 405 6.32 -5.61 4.81
N GLU A 406 5.80 -4.70 5.64
CA GLU A 406 6.06 -4.68 7.07
C GLU A 406 5.30 -5.79 7.79
N VAL A 407 4.09 -6.16 7.35
CA VAL A 407 3.38 -7.35 7.85
C VAL A 407 4.16 -8.63 7.55
N PHE A 408 4.82 -8.73 6.39
CA PHE A 408 5.74 -9.81 6.10
C PHE A 408 6.94 -9.81 7.05
N ALA A 409 7.57 -8.64 7.29
CA ALA A 409 8.64 -8.52 8.27
C ALA A 409 8.20 -8.88 9.69
N LEU A 410 6.97 -8.52 10.08
CA LEU A 410 6.34 -8.83 11.36
C LEU A 410 6.21 -10.34 11.56
N CYS A 411 5.83 -11.07 10.51
CA CYS A 411 5.77 -12.53 10.54
C CYS A 411 7.15 -13.19 10.72
N LEU A 412 8.21 -12.60 10.15
CA LEU A 412 9.55 -13.20 10.11
C LEU A 412 10.46 -12.79 11.27
N LYS A 413 10.30 -11.58 11.84
CA LYS A 413 11.30 -10.97 12.75
C LYS A 413 11.63 -11.78 14.00
N ASP A 414 10.70 -12.59 14.50
CA ASP A 414 10.87 -13.41 15.71
C ASP A 414 11.24 -14.86 15.39
N MET A 415 11.46 -15.22 14.11
CA MET A 415 11.87 -16.57 13.74
C MET A 415 13.34 -16.83 14.11
N PRO A 416 13.68 -17.98 14.70
CA PRO A 416 15.02 -18.25 15.22
C PRO A 416 16.10 -18.36 14.13
N ASN A 417 15.70 -18.60 12.88
CA ASN A 417 16.56 -18.73 11.72
C ASN A 417 16.56 -17.48 10.82
N VAL A 418 15.93 -16.37 11.26
CA VAL A 418 15.89 -15.10 10.51
C VAL A 418 16.72 -14.04 11.24
N THR A 419 17.61 -13.38 10.50
CA THR A 419 18.29 -12.15 10.95
C THR A 419 17.78 -10.96 10.14
N LEU A 420 17.43 -9.86 10.81
CA LEU A 420 17.03 -8.61 10.14
C LEU A 420 18.25 -7.71 9.95
N VAL A 421 18.44 -7.18 8.74
CA VAL A 421 19.52 -6.26 8.37
C VAL A 421 18.96 -5.07 7.59
N GLY A 422 19.56 -3.90 7.73
CA GLY A 422 19.19 -2.71 6.97
C GLY A 422 18.77 -1.55 7.88
N GLU A 423 17.69 -0.87 7.54
CA GLU A 423 17.15 0.22 8.37
C GLU A 423 15.77 -0.15 8.92
N ALA A 424 15.27 0.66 9.85
CA ALA A 424 13.87 0.58 10.23
C ALA A 424 12.98 0.65 8.99
N THR A 425 11.90 -0.15 8.96
CA THR A 425 10.85 -0.03 7.95
C THR A 425 10.15 1.34 8.02
N ASN A 426 9.16 1.58 7.15
CA ASN A 426 8.49 2.88 7.07
C ASN A 426 7.71 3.21 8.36
N GLY A 427 7.00 2.21 8.91
CA GLY A 427 6.16 2.36 10.09
C GLY A 427 4.73 2.77 9.75
N VAL A 428 4.15 2.21 8.69
CA VAL A 428 2.78 2.46 8.23
C VAL A 428 2.09 1.12 7.98
N PHE A 429 1.52 0.52 9.04
CA PHE A 429 1.00 -0.86 9.02
C PHE A 429 -0.48 -0.94 8.73
N SER A 430 -1.25 0.07 9.15
CA SER A 430 -2.70 0.07 9.01
C SER A 430 -3.13 -0.17 7.57
N ASP A 431 -4.19 -0.94 7.34
CA ASP A 431 -4.91 -0.82 6.08
C ASP A 431 -5.37 0.65 5.91
N ILE A 432 -5.36 1.17 4.69
CA ILE A 432 -5.88 2.51 4.41
C ILE A 432 -7.40 2.43 4.42
N LEU A 433 -8.02 3.13 5.38
CA LEU A 433 -9.45 3.41 5.30
C LEU A 433 -9.65 4.58 4.35
N GLU A 434 -10.34 4.33 3.25
CA GLU A 434 -10.63 5.33 2.24
C GLU A 434 -12.07 5.84 2.34
N HIS A 435 -12.24 7.15 2.37
CA HIS A 435 -13.52 7.84 2.21
C HIS A 435 -13.47 8.79 1.00
N ARG A 436 -14.63 9.16 0.47
CA ARG A 436 -14.77 10.31 -0.43
C ARG A 436 -15.31 11.51 0.32
N LEU A 437 -14.77 12.67 0.01
CA LEU A 437 -15.34 13.95 0.38
C LEU A 437 -16.57 14.27 -0.50
N PRO A 438 -17.52 15.10 -0.02
CA PRO A 438 -18.67 15.54 -0.81
C PRO A 438 -18.34 16.17 -2.18
N ASN A 439 -17.16 16.77 -2.34
CA ASN A 439 -16.66 17.33 -3.60
C ASN A 439 -16.07 16.28 -4.56
N GLY A 440 -15.98 15.02 -4.13
CA GLY A 440 -15.47 13.89 -4.91
C GLY A 440 -13.99 13.56 -4.72
N ALA A 441 -13.25 14.36 -3.94
CA ALA A 441 -11.87 14.02 -3.58
C ALA A 441 -11.83 12.77 -2.69
N THR A 442 -10.80 11.96 -2.83
CA THR A 442 -10.58 10.76 -2.04
C THR A 442 -9.62 11.08 -0.90
N ILE A 443 -9.93 10.59 0.30
CA ILE A 443 -9.09 10.72 1.50
C ILE A 443 -8.84 9.35 2.14
N GLY A 444 -7.59 9.05 2.46
CA GLY A 444 -7.16 7.84 3.15
C GLY A 444 -6.64 8.17 4.54
N LEU A 445 -6.84 7.27 5.51
CA LEU A 445 -6.19 7.33 6.81
C LEU A 445 -5.93 5.96 7.44
N SER A 446 -5.10 5.95 8.47
CA SER A 446 -4.75 4.76 9.26
C SER A 446 -5.78 4.50 10.37
N ASN A 447 -6.73 3.58 10.14
CA ASN A 447 -7.80 3.25 11.09
C ASN A 447 -7.56 1.97 11.91
N GLU A 448 -6.46 1.24 11.67
CA GLU A 448 -6.22 -0.06 12.27
C GLU A 448 -4.88 -0.16 12.98
N VAL A 449 -4.90 -0.76 14.17
CA VAL A 449 -3.71 -0.97 15.00
C VAL A 449 -3.22 -2.40 14.86
N TYR A 450 -2.02 -2.54 14.32
CA TYR A 450 -1.31 -3.81 14.18
C TYR A 450 -0.31 -3.98 15.33
N ALA A 451 -0.28 -5.18 15.92
CA ALA A 451 0.68 -5.52 16.95
C ALA A 451 1.27 -6.92 16.76
N ASP A 452 2.52 -7.10 17.17
CA ASP A 452 3.17 -8.41 17.15
C ASP A 452 2.57 -9.39 18.19
N SER A 453 3.09 -10.62 18.22
CA SER A 453 2.67 -11.66 19.17
C SER A 453 2.85 -11.29 20.66
N LYS A 454 3.62 -10.24 20.98
CA LYS A 454 3.87 -9.71 22.32
C LYS A 454 3.05 -8.44 22.60
N GLY A 455 2.24 -7.98 21.65
CA GLY A 455 1.43 -6.77 21.74
C GLY A 455 2.20 -5.48 21.43
N VAL A 456 3.38 -5.55 20.82
CA VAL A 456 4.17 -4.37 20.43
C VAL A 456 3.66 -3.83 19.11
N VAL A 457 3.34 -2.53 19.09
CA VAL A 457 2.91 -1.77 17.91
C VAL A 457 4.13 -1.08 17.28
N PHE A 458 4.26 -1.19 15.96
CA PHE A 458 5.38 -0.60 15.19
C PHE A 458 4.95 0.55 14.26
N GLU A 459 3.68 0.95 14.31
CA GLU A 459 3.19 2.16 13.63
C GLU A 459 4.01 3.40 14.06
N GLY A 460 4.33 4.27 13.11
CA GLY A 460 5.11 5.50 13.29
C GLY A 460 6.62 5.32 13.46
N VAL A 461 7.10 4.10 13.78
CA VAL A 461 8.52 3.81 14.07
C VAL A 461 9.16 2.78 13.15
N GLY A 462 8.37 1.82 12.64
CA GLY A 462 8.86 0.70 11.82
C GLY A 462 9.57 -0.38 12.63
N ILE A 463 9.78 -1.54 11.99
CA ILE A 463 10.57 -2.65 12.50
C ILE A 463 12.03 -2.41 12.13
N ALA A 464 12.91 -2.31 13.13
CA ALA A 464 14.34 -2.12 12.96
C ALA A 464 15.15 -3.35 13.41
N PRO A 465 16.35 -3.58 12.85
CA PRO A 465 17.31 -4.51 13.43
C PRO A 465 17.58 -4.17 14.90
N LEU A 466 17.50 -5.18 15.78
CA LEU A 466 17.68 -4.99 17.23
C LEU A 466 19.11 -4.63 17.62
N GLN A 467 20.09 -5.02 16.81
CA GLN A 467 21.52 -4.82 17.07
C GLN A 467 22.07 -3.79 16.10
N GLU A 468 22.81 -2.80 16.62
CA GLU A 468 23.37 -1.69 15.85
C GLU A 468 24.30 -2.16 14.72
N GLU A 469 25.00 -3.27 14.90
CA GLU A 469 25.87 -3.84 13.87
C GLU A 469 25.13 -4.37 12.61
N PHE A 470 23.81 -4.52 12.69
CA PHE A 470 22.95 -4.91 11.57
C PHE A 470 22.26 -3.71 10.91
N LEU A 471 22.48 -2.49 11.44
CA LEU A 471 22.00 -1.26 10.80
C LEU A 471 22.88 -0.91 9.60
N VAL A 472 22.27 -0.89 8.42
CA VAL A 472 22.95 -0.57 7.15
C VAL A 472 22.03 0.29 6.29
N PRO A 473 22.38 1.56 6.04
CA PRO A 473 21.55 2.43 5.22
C PRO A 473 21.39 1.94 3.78
N LEU A 474 20.19 2.15 3.20
CA LEU A 474 19.93 1.79 1.80
C LEU A 474 20.80 2.60 0.83
N LEU A 475 20.96 3.91 1.10
CA LEU A 475 21.71 4.83 0.25
C LEU A 475 22.85 5.48 1.05
N THR A 476 24.09 5.36 0.59
CA THR A 476 25.27 6.01 1.18
C THR A 476 26.21 6.51 0.09
N ASP A 477 27.01 7.53 0.39
CA ASP A 477 28.06 7.99 -0.52
C ASP A 477 29.10 6.88 -0.81
N ASP A 478 29.45 6.05 0.18
CA ASP A 478 30.43 4.97 0.02
C ASP A 478 29.93 3.91 -0.97
N ASP A 479 28.64 3.53 -0.88
CA ASP A 479 28.01 2.58 -1.80
C ASP A 479 28.00 3.12 -3.23
N ILE A 480 27.66 4.40 -3.40
CA ILE A 480 27.67 5.07 -4.71
C ILE A 480 29.10 5.12 -5.27
N GLN A 481 30.08 5.56 -4.47
CA GLN A 481 31.46 5.71 -4.89
C GLN A 481 32.11 4.37 -5.25
N ARG A 482 31.86 3.33 -4.47
CA ARG A 482 32.46 2.00 -4.65
C ARG A 482 31.64 1.09 -5.55
N GLN A 483 30.45 1.54 -5.97
CA GLN A 483 29.47 0.76 -6.72
C GLN A 483 29.21 -0.58 -6.04
N VAL A 484 28.82 -0.54 -4.76
CA VAL A 484 28.47 -1.72 -3.96
C VAL A 484 27.12 -1.53 -3.28
N ASP A 485 26.56 -2.62 -2.79
CA ASP A 485 25.44 -2.63 -1.87
C ASP A 485 25.94 -3.13 -0.51
N SER A 486 26.10 -2.22 0.45
CA SER A 486 26.57 -2.57 1.79
C SER A 486 25.61 -3.52 2.52
N GLY A 487 24.30 -3.45 2.24
CA GLY A 487 23.31 -4.37 2.79
C GLY A 487 23.59 -5.81 2.35
N ILE A 488 23.80 -6.02 1.06
CA ILE A 488 24.17 -7.35 0.51
C ILE A 488 25.54 -7.80 1.02
N LEU A 489 26.53 -6.92 1.09
CA LEU A 489 27.84 -7.31 1.64
C LEU A 489 27.74 -7.73 3.12
N LYS A 490 26.91 -7.04 3.91
CA LYS A 490 26.66 -7.40 5.31
C LYS A 490 25.94 -8.74 5.42
N THR A 491 24.94 -9.00 4.58
CA THR A 491 24.21 -10.29 4.61
C THR A 491 25.10 -11.46 4.21
N ILE A 492 25.96 -11.29 3.20
CA ILE A 492 26.96 -12.31 2.84
C ILE A 492 27.85 -12.62 4.05
N ALA A 493 28.38 -11.59 4.72
CA ALA A 493 29.25 -11.78 5.88
C ALA A 493 28.56 -12.45 7.10
N ILE A 494 27.23 -12.36 7.20
CA ILE A 494 26.45 -13.06 8.24
C ILE A 494 26.22 -14.54 7.85
N LEU A 495 26.05 -14.80 6.55
CA LEU A 495 25.72 -16.12 6.00
C LEU A 495 26.95 -16.94 5.59
N GLU A 496 28.17 -16.42 5.69
CA GLU A 496 29.42 -17.18 5.52
C GLU A 496 29.98 -17.60 6.88
#